data_AF-A0A377A6E3-F1
#
_entry.id   AF-A0A377A6E3-F1
#
_cell.length_a   1.000
_cell.length_b   1.000
_cell.length_c   1.000
_cell.angle_alpha   90.00
_cell.angle_beta   90.00
_cell.angle_gamma   90.00
#
_symmetry.space_group_name_H-M   'P 1'
#
loop_
_entity.id
_entity.type
_entity.pdbx_description
1 polymer ?
#
loop_
_entity_poly.entity_id
_entity_poly.type
_entity_poly.pdbx_seq_one_letter_code
_entity_poly.pdbx_strand_id
1 'polypeptide(L)'
;MQIVLTPVAAGKVKATAHKCDLCAGRENGPACVENCPADALQLVTDVALSGMAKSRRLRTARQEHQPWHASTAAQEMPVMSKVEQMQATPARGEPDKLAIEARKTGFDEIYLPFRADQAQREASRCLKCGEHSVCEWTCPLHNHIPQWIELVKAGNIDAAVELSHQTNTLPEITGRVCPQDRLCEGACTIRDEHGAVTIGNIERYISDQALAKGWRPDLSHVTKVDSGWRLSGQARQGWPVRMF
;
A
#
# COMPACT_ATOMS: atom_id res chain seq x y z
N MET A 1 -13.55 -2.51 -30.35
CA MET A 1 -13.81 -1.05 -30.42
C MET A 1 -13.65 -0.45 -29.03
N GLN A 2 -12.60 0.33 -28.79
CA GLN A 2 -12.41 0.99 -27.48
C GLN A 2 -12.81 2.45 -27.65
N ILE A 3 -13.85 2.92 -26.96
CA ILE A 3 -14.18 4.35 -26.92
C ILE A 3 -13.66 4.89 -25.59
N VAL A 4 -12.73 5.83 -25.67
CA VAL A 4 -12.12 6.51 -24.53
C VAL A 4 -12.77 7.88 -24.39
N LEU A 5 -13.37 8.14 -23.24
CA LEU A 5 -13.94 9.44 -22.92
C LEU A 5 -12.89 10.29 -22.22
N THR A 6 -12.49 11.41 -22.83
CA THR A 6 -11.50 12.30 -22.25
C THR A 6 -12.19 13.56 -21.73
N PRO A 7 -12.10 13.88 -20.43
CA PRO A 7 -12.67 15.10 -19.89
C PRO A 7 -11.89 16.32 -20.43
N VAL A 8 -12.60 17.31 -20.97
CA VAL A 8 -12.00 18.53 -21.55
C VAL A 8 -12.25 19.76 -20.67
N ALA A 9 -13.37 19.80 -19.95
CA ALA A 9 -13.71 20.80 -18.95
C ALA A 9 -14.80 20.27 -18.02
N ALA A 10 -15.10 20.99 -16.92
CA ALA A 10 -16.16 20.61 -15.99
C ALA A 10 -17.49 20.40 -16.73
N GLY A 11 -18.01 19.17 -16.67
CA GLY A 11 -19.27 18.77 -17.31
C GLY A 11 -19.19 18.52 -18.82
N LYS A 12 -18.02 18.59 -19.45
CA LYS A 12 -17.84 18.27 -20.88
C LYS A 12 -16.81 17.17 -21.08
N VAL A 13 -17.25 16.08 -21.70
CA VAL A 13 -16.40 14.96 -22.09
C VAL A 13 -16.33 14.89 -23.61
N LYS A 14 -15.13 14.65 -24.13
CA LYS A 14 -14.92 14.37 -25.54
C LYS A 14 -14.79 12.87 -25.70
N ALA A 15 -15.71 12.24 -26.43
CA ALA A 15 -15.65 10.82 -26.67
C ALA A 15 -14.75 10.55 -27.86
N THR A 16 -13.80 9.62 -27.71
CA THR A 16 -12.80 9.34 -28.72
C THR A 16 -12.73 7.86 -29.00
N ALA A 17 -13.01 7.48 -30.24
CA ALA A 17 -13.15 6.08 -30.63
C ALA A 17 -11.84 5.57 -31.26
N HIS A 18 -11.34 4.45 -30.74
CA HIS A 18 -10.22 3.71 -31.33
C HIS A 18 -10.74 2.78 -32.43
N LYS A 19 -9.95 2.70 -33.51
CA LYS A 19 -10.28 2.00 -34.76
C LYS A 19 -10.77 0.57 -34.47
N CYS A 20 -11.99 0.26 -34.93
CA CYS A 20 -12.52 -1.09 -34.91
C CYS A 20 -12.21 -1.80 -36.22
N ASP A 21 -11.76 -3.04 -36.12
CA ASP A 21 -11.54 -3.98 -37.23
C ASP A 21 -12.83 -4.39 -37.96
N LEU A 22 -13.96 -4.43 -37.26
CA LEU A 22 -15.30 -4.69 -37.81
C LEU A 22 -15.75 -3.70 -38.90
N CYS A 23 -15.12 -2.53 -39.04
CA CYS A 23 -15.42 -1.54 -40.09
C CYS A 23 -14.29 -1.37 -41.11
N ALA A 24 -13.35 -2.32 -41.19
CA ALA A 24 -12.12 -2.18 -41.99
C ALA A 24 -12.35 -2.01 -43.51
N GLY A 25 -13.48 -2.46 -44.06
CA GLY A 25 -13.82 -2.37 -45.49
C GLY A 25 -14.76 -1.23 -45.86
N ARG A 26 -15.01 -0.26 -44.96
CA ARG A 26 -15.98 0.81 -45.17
C ARG A 26 -15.26 2.12 -45.50
N GLU A 27 -15.49 2.67 -46.70
CA GLU A 27 -14.77 3.85 -47.21
C GLU A 27 -14.96 5.10 -46.33
N ASN A 28 -16.13 5.25 -45.71
CA ASN A 28 -16.45 6.39 -44.85
C ASN A 28 -15.93 6.24 -43.39
N GLY A 29 -15.20 5.17 -43.09
CA GLY A 29 -14.67 4.91 -41.74
C GLY A 29 -15.68 4.25 -40.77
N PRO A 30 -15.36 4.24 -39.46
CA PRO A 30 -16.13 3.52 -38.44
C PRO A 30 -17.55 4.06 -38.29
N ALA A 31 -18.54 3.19 -38.51
CA ALA A 31 -19.96 3.55 -38.51
C ALA A 31 -20.44 4.14 -37.17
N CYS A 32 -19.80 3.79 -36.05
CA CYS A 32 -20.13 4.31 -34.72
C CYS A 32 -19.80 5.80 -34.54
N VAL A 33 -18.83 6.33 -35.29
CA VAL A 33 -18.47 7.75 -35.27
C VAL A 33 -19.35 8.51 -36.26
N GLU A 34 -19.55 7.98 -37.46
CA GLU A 34 -20.36 8.61 -38.52
C GLU A 34 -21.85 8.71 -38.15
N ASN A 35 -22.40 7.67 -37.52
CA ASN A 35 -23.81 7.66 -37.11
C ASN A 35 -23.99 8.02 -35.63
N CYS A 36 -23.03 8.70 -35.00
CA CYS A 36 -23.20 9.13 -33.61
C CYS A 36 -24.29 10.20 -33.55
N PRO A 37 -25.49 9.92 -33.01
CA PRO A 37 -26.62 10.84 -33.11
C PRO A 37 -26.43 12.11 -32.27
N ALA A 38 -25.43 12.11 -31.39
CA ALA A 38 -25.08 13.23 -30.52
C ALA A 38 -23.78 13.94 -30.96
N ASP A 39 -23.16 13.54 -32.08
CA ASP A 39 -21.84 14.00 -32.54
C ASP A 39 -20.74 13.98 -31.45
N ALA A 40 -20.91 13.12 -30.45
CA ALA A 40 -20.06 13.10 -29.27
C ALA A 40 -18.71 12.43 -29.53
N LEU A 41 -18.61 11.65 -30.62
CA LEU A 41 -17.47 10.79 -30.95
C LEU A 41 -16.58 11.44 -32.02
N GLN A 42 -15.27 11.49 -31.77
CA GLN A 42 -14.26 11.86 -32.78
C GLN A 42 -13.15 10.82 -32.88
N LEU A 43 -12.61 10.65 -34.08
CA LEU A 43 -11.44 9.79 -34.30
C LEU A 43 -10.16 10.48 -33.86
N VAL A 44 -9.32 9.74 -33.14
CA VAL A 44 -8.02 10.23 -32.66
C VAL A 44 -6.92 9.45 -33.36
N THR A 45 -5.97 10.19 -33.92
CA THR A 45 -4.80 9.62 -34.59
C THR A 45 -3.66 9.39 -33.59
N ASP A 46 -2.73 8.50 -33.92
CA ASP A 46 -1.60 8.16 -33.04
C ASP A 46 -0.70 9.36 -32.70
N VAL A 47 -0.65 10.34 -33.60
CA VAL A 47 0.06 11.62 -33.38
C VAL A 47 -0.58 12.43 -32.26
N ALA A 48 -1.93 12.45 -32.18
CA ALA A 48 -2.66 13.17 -31.13
C ALA A 48 -2.54 12.48 -29.75
N LEU A 49 -2.51 11.15 -29.72
CA LEU A 49 -2.28 10.38 -28.48
C LEU A 49 -0.88 10.63 -27.90
N SER A 50 0.13 10.68 -28.77
CA SER A 50 1.52 10.94 -28.38
C SER A 50 1.71 12.36 -27.78
N GLY A 51 1.01 13.36 -28.32
CA GLY A 51 1.02 14.73 -27.78
C GLY A 51 0.36 14.86 -26.40
N MET A 52 -0.74 14.14 -26.16
CA MET A 52 -1.44 14.13 -24.87
C MET A 52 -0.62 13.45 -23.76
N ALA A 53 0.07 12.35 -24.08
CA ALA A 53 0.92 11.64 -23.14
C ALA A 53 2.11 12.51 -22.67
N LYS A 54 2.74 13.25 -23.60
CA LYS A 54 3.84 14.19 -23.28
C LYS A 54 3.39 15.31 -22.33
N SER A 55 2.16 15.80 -22.49
CA SER A 55 1.60 16.88 -21.67
C SER A 55 1.23 16.44 -20.24
N ARG A 56 0.78 15.19 -20.03
CA ARG A 56 0.52 14.65 -18.69
C ARG A 56 1.80 14.44 -17.89
N ARG A 57 2.87 13.91 -18.51
CA ARG A 57 4.19 13.73 -17.87
C ARG A 57 4.79 15.06 -17.38
N LEU A 58 4.70 16.10 -18.20
CA LEU A 58 5.19 17.44 -17.84
C LEU A 58 4.38 18.11 -16.72
N ARG A 59 3.11 17.72 -16.51
CA ARG A 59 2.27 18.23 -15.42
C ARG A 59 2.59 17.55 -14.08
N THR A 60 2.89 16.24 -14.10
CA THR A 60 3.37 15.47 -12.94
C THR A 60 4.74 15.96 -12.45
N ALA A 61 5.70 16.17 -13.36
CA ALA A 61 7.04 16.66 -13.02
C ALA A 61 7.06 18.09 -12.43
N ARG A 62 6.02 18.90 -12.68
CA ARG A 62 5.87 20.24 -12.09
C ARG A 62 5.19 20.24 -10.72
N GLN A 63 4.58 19.13 -10.30
CA GLN A 63 3.93 18.98 -8.99
C GLN A 63 4.84 18.38 -7.90
N GLU A 64 6.04 17.87 -8.25
CA GLU A 64 7.05 17.33 -7.32
C GLU A 64 7.85 18.38 -6.54
N HIS A 65 7.36 19.63 -6.42
CA HIS A 65 8.01 20.65 -5.60
C HIS A 65 7.12 21.07 -4.43
N GLN A 66 7.01 20.20 -3.42
CA GLN A 66 6.81 20.58 -2.02
C GLN A 66 7.61 19.64 -1.09
N PRO A 67 8.33 20.17 -0.08
CA PRO A 67 9.26 19.43 0.76
C PRO A 67 8.55 18.62 1.86
N TRP A 68 8.99 17.37 2.04
CA TRP A 68 8.43 16.37 2.95
C TRP A 68 8.93 16.44 4.41
N HIS A 69 9.39 17.59 4.90
CA HIS A 69 9.73 17.73 6.32
C HIS A 69 9.20 19.03 6.92
N ALA A 70 8.10 18.91 7.65
CA ALA A 70 7.82 19.76 8.81
C ALA A 70 7.05 18.94 9.85
N SER A 71 7.78 18.11 10.60
CA SER A 71 7.33 17.71 11.93
C SER A 71 8.49 17.81 12.91
N THR A 72 8.35 18.75 13.83
CA THR A 72 8.67 18.68 15.26
C THR A 72 9.88 17.84 15.71
N ALA A 73 10.80 18.57 16.36
CA ALA A 73 12.00 18.11 17.04
C ALA A 73 11.81 16.79 17.82
N ALA A 74 12.67 15.81 17.52
CA ALA A 74 12.94 14.67 18.36
C ALA A 74 14.38 14.80 18.89
N GLN A 75 14.54 14.54 20.19
CA GLN A 75 15.80 14.62 20.94
C GLN A 75 16.91 13.77 20.33
N GLU A 76 18.11 14.34 20.30
CA GLU A 76 19.34 13.69 19.84
C GLU A 76 19.72 12.52 20.78
N MET A 77 19.63 11.30 20.28
CA MET A 77 20.31 10.14 20.83
C MET A 77 21.71 10.02 20.18
N PRO A 78 22.72 9.50 20.89
CA PRO A 78 24.08 9.43 20.37
C PRO A 78 24.11 8.58 19.08
N VAL A 79 24.69 9.16 18.02
CA VAL A 79 24.69 8.60 16.68
C VAL A 79 25.70 7.46 16.60
N MET A 80 25.28 6.25 16.98
CA MET A 80 25.99 5.02 16.63
C MET A 80 25.95 4.84 15.12
N SER A 81 27.07 4.41 14.52
CA SER A 81 27.11 4.00 13.13
C SER A 81 26.23 2.77 12.90
N LYS A 82 25.72 2.57 11.67
CA LYS A 82 24.88 1.40 11.33
C LYS A 82 25.59 0.06 11.60
N VAL A 83 26.92 0.04 11.48
CA VAL A 83 27.73 -1.15 11.79
C VAL A 83 27.70 -1.45 13.28
N GLU A 84 27.88 -0.42 14.13
CA GLU A 84 27.80 -0.59 15.59
C GLU A 84 26.38 -0.98 16.03
N GLN A 85 25.34 -0.42 15.40
CA GLN A 85 23.95 -0.80 15.67
C GLN A 85 23.68 -2.26 15.29
N MET A 86 24.21 -2.72 14.15
CA MET A 86 24.10 -4.12 13.72
C MET A 86 24.77 -5.05 14.74
N GLN A 87 26.00 -4.74 15.16
CA GLN A 87 26.73 -5.51 16.16
C GLN A 87 26.04 -5.55 17.52
N ALA A 88 25.34 -4.47 17.90
CA ALA A 88 24.55 -4.39 19.12
C ALA A 88 23.14 -5.00 19.00
N THR A 89 22.78 -5.53 17.83
CA THR A 89 21.43 -6.09 17.61
C THR A 89 21.27 -7.38 18.42
N PRO A 90 20.24 -7.49 19.29
CA PRO A 90 20.01 -8.69 20.09
C PRO A 90 19.64 -9.90 19.20
N ALA A 91 19.41 -11.08 19.78
CA ALA A 91 18.87 -12.22 19.05
C ALA A 91 17.38 -12.01 18.69
N ARG A 92 16.94 -12.57 17.56
CA ARG A 92 15.54 -12.45 17.08
C ARG A 92 14.57 -13.04 18.11
N GLY A 93 13.60 -12.25 18.52
CA GLY A 93 12.50 -12.67 19.36
C GLY A 93 11.36 -13.25 18.52
N GLU A 94 10.84 -14.40 18.92
CA GLU A 94 9.65 -14.99 18.34
C GLU A 94 8.42 -14.69 19.20
N PRO A 95 7.22 -14.62 18.61
CA PRO A 95 5.97 -14.53 19.36
C PRO A 95 5.77 -15.77 20.22
N ASP A 96 5.24 -15.54 21.42
CA ASP A 96 4.82 -16.62 22.30
C ASP A 96 3.74 -17.45 21.60
N LYS A 97 3.71 -18.75 21.91
CA LYS A 97 2.77 -19.67 21.27
C LYS A 97 2.03 -20.45 22.34
N LEU A 98 0.78 -20.82 22.07
CA LEU A 98 -0.01 -21.67 22.98
C LEU A 98 0.74 -22.98 23.31
N ALA A 99 0.49 -23.61 24.45
CA ALA A 99 1.13 -24.91 24.74
C ALA A 99 0.71 -25.96 23.69
N ILE A 100 1.61 -26.91 23.36
CA ILE A 100 1.33 -27.94 22.34
C ILE A 100 0.03 -28.70 22.64
N GLU A 101 -0.19 -29.07 23.91
CA GLU A 101 -1.41 -29.79 24.32
C GLU A 101 -2.69 -28.99 24.07
N ALA A 102 -2.66 -27.67 24.27
CA ALA A 102 -3.81 -26.80 24.00
C ALA A 102 -4.11 -26.66 22.50
N ARG A 103 -3.09 -26.70 21.64
CA ARG A 103 -3.25 -26.59 20.18
C ARG A 103 -3.84 -27.84 19.52
N LYS A 104 -3.77 -29.00 20.18
CA LYS A 104 -4.31 -30.26 19.64
C LYS A 104 -5.84 -30.34 19.74
N THR A 105 -6.41 -29.63 20.72
CA THR A 105 -7.81 -29.79 21.11
C THR A 105 -8.72 -28.67 20.60
N GLY A 106 -8.15 -27.60 20.06
CA GLY A 106 -8.87 -26.41 19.62
C GLY A 106 -8.38 -25.86 18.28
N PHE A 107 -9.12 -24.88 17.76
CA PHE A 107 -8.77 -24.11 16.55
C PHE A 107 -8.36 -22.67 16.89
N ASP A 108 -7.95 -22.43 18.13
CA ASP A 108 -7.47 -21.13 18.58
C ASP A 108 -6.19 -20.73 17.84
N GLU A 109 -5.97 -19.41 17.72
CA GLU A 109 -4.77 -18.88 17.07
C GLU A 109 -3.52 -19.34 17.84
N ILE A 110 -2.65 -20.08 17.17
CA ILE A 110 -1.46 -20.71 17.78
C ILE A 110 -0.48 -19.67 18.32
N TYR A 111 -0.31 -18.58 17.59
CA TYR A 111 0.63 -17.51 17.89
C TYR A 111 -0.07 -16.42 18.68
N LEU A 112 0.45 -16.11 19.87
CA LEU A 112 -0.07 -15.03 20.68
C LEU A 112 0.37 -13.68 20.10
N PRO A 113 -0.47 -12.63 20.22
CA PRO A 113 -0.07 -11.28 19.87
C PRO A 113 1.17 -10.85 20.65
N PHE A 114 2.02 -10.03 20.06
CA PHE A 114 3.13 -9.44 20.80
C PHE A 114 2.62 -8.60 21.97
N ARG A 115 3.28 -8.75 23.11
CA ARG A 115 3.22 -7.74 24.17
C ARG A 115 3.97 -6.50 23.74
N ALA A 116 3.65 -5.35 24.35
CA ALA A 116 4.34 -4.09 24.06
C ALA A 116 5.86 -4.19 24.21
N ASP A 117 6.35 -4.94 25.20
CA ASP A 117 7.79 -5.16 25.40
C ASP A 117 8.42 -6.01 24.30
N GLN A 118 7.71 -7.01 23.77
CA GLN A 118 8.16 -7.80 22.61
C GLN A 118 8.20 -6.95 21.35
N ALA A 119 7.12 -6.21 21.07
CA ALA A 119 7.04 -5.32 19.91
C ALA A 119 8.12 -4.24 19.93
N GLN A 120 8.36 -3.62 21.09
CA GLN A 120 9.41 -2.60 21.24
C GLN A 120 10.81 -3.19 21.01
N ARG A 121 11.10 -4.37 21.59
CA ARG A 121 12.37 -5.05 21.37
C ARG A 121 12.57 -5.41 19.91
N GLU A 122 11.57 -5.98 19.25
CA GLU A 122 11.67 -6.37 17.85
C GLU A 122 11.78 -5.16 16.92
N ALA A 123 11.01 -4.10 17.18
CA ALA A 123 11.12 -2.84 16.44
C ALA A 123 12.53 -2.24 16.57
N SER A 124 13.15 -2.29 17.76
CA SER A 124 14.49 -1.74 18.02
C SER A 124 15.60 -2.36 17.17
N ARG A 125 15.40 -3.58 16.64
CA ARG A 125 16.34 -4.28 15.76
C ARG A 125 16.44 -3.68 14.37
N CYS A 126 15.44 -2.92 13.93
CA CYS A 126 15.44 -2.31 12.60
C CYS A 126 16.52 -1.23 12.51
N LEU A 127 17.42 -1.31 11.54
CA LEU A 127 18.53 -0.35 11.37
C LEU A 127 18.16 0.90 10.54
N LYS A 128 16.91 1.00 10.06
CA LYS A 128 16.49 1.97 9.03
C LYS A 128 17.55 2.06 7.91
N CYS A 129 17.73 0.96 7.19
CA CYS A 129 18.86 0.73 6.27
C CYS A 129 19.03 1.84 5.21
N GLY A 130 17.95 2.49 4.80
CA GLY A 130 17.92 3.66 3.92
C GLY A 130 16.56 4.35 4.01
N GLU A 131 16.35 5.37 3.16
CA GLU A 131 15.03 6.01 3.05
C GLU A 131 14.02 5.07 2.39
N HIS A 132 14.42 4.41 1.31
CA HIS A 132 13.75 3.22 0.79
C HIS A 132 14.62 2.00 1.04
N SER A 133 14.02 0.95 1.58
CA SER A 133 14.74 -0.23 2.04
C SER A 133 14.44 -1.45 1.18
N VAL A 134 15.32 -2.46 1.23
CA VAL A 134 15.13 -3.68 0.43
C VAL A 134 13.84 -4.42 0.85
N CYS A 135 13.45 -4.34 2.12
CA CYS A 135 12.19 -4.95 2.59
C CYS A 135 10.94 -4.25 2.02
N GLU A 136 10.97 -2.94 1.82
CA GLU A 136 9.90 -2.17 1.14
C GLU A 136 9.82 -2.53 -0.34
N TRP A 137 10.96 -2.61 -1.04
CA TRP A 137 11.00 -3.01 -2.45
C TRP A 137 10.54 -4.46 -2.69
N THR A 138 10.85 -5.36 -1.75
CA THR A 138 10.49 -6.77 -1.87
C THR A 138 9.03 -7.03 -1.50
N CYS A 139 8.42 -6.14 -0.72
CA CYS A 139 6.99 -6.20 -0.41
C CYS A 139 6.18 -5.92 -1.68
N PRO A 140 5.24 -6.80 -2.10
CA PRO A 140 4.41 -6.55 -3.29
C PRO A 140 3.52 -5.31 -3.19
N LEU A 141 3.26 -4.83 -1.97
CA LEU A 141 2.48 -3.62 -1.69
C LEU A 141 3.35 -2.38 -1.53
N HIS A 142 4.68 -2.52 -1.53
CA HIS A 142 5.62 -1.44 -1.23
C HIS A 142 5.30 -0.71 0.08
N ASN A 143 4.96 -1.48 1.12
CA ASN A 143 4.69 -0.92 2.45
C ASN A 143 5.89 -0.14 2.99
N HIS A 144 5.62 0.99 3.64
CA HIS A 144 6.60 1.86 4.29
C HIS A 144 7.18 1.25 5.59
N ILE A 145 7.77 0.05 5.46
CA ILE A 145 8.17 -0.83 6.57
C ILE A 145 9.08 -0.12 7.58
N PRO A 146 10.23 0.47 7.18
CA PRO A 146 11.08 1.16 8.13
C PRO A 146 10.35 2.30 8.85
N GLN A 147 9.52 3.06 8.14
CA GLN A 147 8.88 4.27 8.64
C GLN A 147 7.85 3.94 9.73
N TRP A 148 6.97 2.96 9.50
CA TRP A 148 6.04 2.57 10.57
C TRP A 148 6.72 1.78 11.70
N ILE A 149 7.83 1.08 11.45
CA ILE A 149 8.63 0.48 12.55
C ILE A 149 9.25 1.56 13.43
N GLU A 150 9.75 2.67 12.87
CA GLU A 150 10.24 3.80 13.66
C GLU A 150 9.12 4.40 14.53
N LEU A 151 7.89 4.49 14.03
CA LEU A 151 6.74 4.92 14.82
C LEU A 151 6.44 3.95 15.97
N VAL A 152 6.58 2.64 15.75
CA VAL A 152 6.48 1.64 16.84
C VAL A 152 7.59 1.83 17.86
N LYS A 153 8.85 2.06 17.44
CA LYS A 153 9.96 2.38 18.37
C LYS A 153 9.66 3.62 19.21
N ALA A 154 9.00 4.62 18.63
CA ALA A 154 8.57 5.83 19.33
C ALA A 154 7.31 5.62 20.20
N GLY A 155 6.72 4.42 20.21
CA GLY A 155 5.48 4.11 20.92
C GLY A 155 4.21 4.67 20.27
N ASN A 156 4.30 5.25 19.06
CA ASN A 156 3.19 5.86 18.36
C ASN A 156 2.46 4.85 17.46
N ILE A 157 1.69 3.98 18.09
CA ILE A 157 0.96 2.90 17.41
C ILE A 157 -0.12 3.44 16.47
N ASP A 158 -0.77 4.55 16.84
CA ASP A 158 -1.88 5.10 16.07
C ASP A 158 -1.39 5.73 14.75
N ALA A 159 -0.21 6.36 14.74
CA ALA A 159 0.41 6.80 13.50
C ALA A 159 1.00 5.62 12.69
N ALA A 160 1.51 4.58 13.37
CA ALA A 160 2.07 3.41 12.69
C ALA A 160 0.99 2.66 11.90
N VAL A 161 -0.19 2.46 12.49
CA VAL A 161 -1.31 1.78 11.82
C VAL A 161 -1.87 2.62 10.67
N GLU A 162 -1.98 3.94 10.85
CA GLU A 162 -2.42 4.84 9.77
C GLU A 162 -1.47 4.73 8.56
N LEU A 163 -0.16 4.79 8.82
CA LEU A 163 0.85 4.66 7.78
C LEU A 163 0.84 3.28 7.11
N SER A 164 0.65 2.20 7.87
CA SER A 164 0.49 0.84 7.34
C SER A 164 -0.73 0.74 6.42
N HIS A 165 -1.86 1.34 6.81
CA HIS A 165 -3.09 1.32 6.03
C HIS A 165 -3.07 2.23 4.77
N GLN A 166 -2.04 3.05 4.57
CA GLN A 166 -1.90 3.84 3.34
C GLN A 166 -1.63 2.97 2.11
N THR A 167 -0.80 1.92 2.26
CA THR A 167 -0.42 1.01 1.18
C THR A 167 -1.12 -0.35 1.25
N ASN A 168 -1.57 -0.75 2.43
CA ASN A 168 -2.21 -2.04 2.67
C ASN A 168 -3.65 -1.88 3.18
N THR A 169 -4.63 -2.49 2.54
CA THR A 169 -6.02 -2.43 3.01
C THR A 169 -6.32 -3.40 4.16
N LEU A 170 -5.50 -4.43 4.35
CA LEU A 170 -5.74 -5.55 5.27
C LEU A 170 -4.47 -5.97 6.06
N PRO A 171 -3.77 -5.03 6.72
CA PRO A 171 -2.57 -5.32 7.51
C PRO A 171 -2.80 -6.34 8.65
N GLU A 172 -4.02 -6.39 9.19
CA GLU A 172 -4.41 -7.38 10.19
C GLU A 172 -4.41 -8.83 9.65
N ILE A 173 -4.58 -8.99 8.33
CA ILE A 173 -4.53 -10.29 7.66
C ILE A 173 -3.12 -10.57 7.17
N THR A 174 -2.49 -9.63 6.47
CA THR A 174 -1.16 -9.83 5.89
C THR A 174 -0.09 -10.09 6.94
N GLY A 175 -0.21 -9.47 8.12
CA GLY A 175 0.70 -9.75 9.24
C GLY A 175 0.65 -11.22 9.72
N ARG A 176 -0.47 -11.92 9.44
CA ARG A 176 -0.69 -13.33 9.84
C ARG A 176 -0.36 -14.34 8.76
N VAL A 177 -0.68 -14.04 7.50
CA VAL A 177 -0.69 -15.05 6.42
C VAL A 177 0.35 -14.83 5.32
N CYS A 178 0.97 -13.65 5.28
CA CYS A 178 1.98 -13.35 4.27
C CYS A 178 3.18 -14.30 4.43
N PRO A 179 3.77 -14.84 3.35
CA PRO A 179 4.99 -15.64 3.44
C PRO A 179 6.21 -14.72 3.60
N GLN A 180 6.38 -14.14 4.79
CA GLN A 180 7.38 -13.08 4.99
C GLN A 180 8.82 -13.56 4.79
N ASP A 181 9.09 -14.85 5.05
CA ASP A 181 10.36 -15.52 4.84
C ASP A 181 10.87 -15.44 3.38
N ARG A 182 9.95 -15.34 2.42
CA ARG A 182 10.26 -15.21 0.99
C ARG A 182 10.12 -13.79 0.48
N LEU A 183 9.66 -12.87 1.32
CA LEU A 183 9.33 -11.49 0.98
C LEU A 183 10.16 -10.52 1.84
N CYS A 184 9.51 -9.65 2.60
CA CYS A 184 10.14 -8.56 3.32
C CYS A 184 11.15 -9.02 4.38
N GLU A 185 10.87 -10.09 5.14
CA GLU A 185 11.80 -10.63 6.13
C GLU A 185 12.92 -11.43 5.45
N GLY A 186 12.59 -12.12 4.35
CA GLY A 186 13.57 -12.74 3.47
C GLY A 186 14.60 -11.74 2.94
N ALA A 187 14.21 -10.52 2.61
CA ALA A 187 15.12 -9.50 2.11
C ALA A 187 15.77 -8.62 3.19
N CYS A 188 15.55 -8.92 4.48
CA CYS A 188 16.06 -8.10 5.57
C CYS A 188 17.60 -8.13 5.65
N THR A 189 18.23 -6.95 5.69
CA THR A 189 19.70 -6.81 5.67
C THR A 189 20.40 -7.55 6.82
N ILE A 190 19.79 -7.60 8.00
CA ILE A 190 20.38 -8.23 9.19
C ILE A 190 20.03 -9.72 9.33
N ARG A 191 19.30 -10.29 8.36
CA ARG A 191 18.77 -11.66 8.45
C ARG A 191 19.86 -12.70 8.69
N ASP A 192 20.93 -12.62 7.92
CA ASP A 192 21.96 -13.67 7.89
C ASP A 192 22.87 -13.63 9.13
N GLU A 193 23.00 -12.46 9.79
CA GLU A 193 23.87 -12.27 10.96
C GLU A 193 23.12 -12.41 12.29
N HIS A 194 21.94 -11.78 12.42
CA HIS A 194 21.23 -11.67 13.70
C HIS A 194 19.78 -12.17 13.65
N GLY A 195 19.33 -12.65 12.48
CA GLY A 195 17.93 -12.95 12.20
C GLY A 195 17.15 -11.71 11.77
N ALA A 196 16.20 -11.89 10.85
CA ALA A 196 15.41 -10.79 10.31
C ALA A 196 14.58 -10.12 11.40
N VAL A 197 14.29 -8.83 11.22
CA VAL A 197 13.23 -8.16 11.98
C VAL A 197 11.92 -8.89 11.73
N THR A 198 11.13 -9.17 12.77
CA THR A 198 9.83 -9.85 12.67
C THR A 198 8.72 -8.90 12.15
N ILE A 199 8.91 -8.39 10.94
CA ILE A 199 8.05 -7.39 10.27
C ILE A 199 6.57 -7.81 10.32
N GLY A 200 6.25 -9.07 10.01
CA GLY A 200 4.86 -9.54 10.00
C GLY A 200 4.19 -9.50 11.38
N ASN A 201 4.93 -9.86 12.44
CA ASN A 201 4.39 -9.81 13.81
C ASN A 201 4.25 -8.38 14.34
N ILE A 202 5.13 -7.46 13.92
CA ILE A 202 4.97 -6.04 14.25
C ILE A 202 3.75 -5.45 13.50
N GLU A 203 3.55 -5.80 12.22
CA GLU A 203 2.35 -5.40 11.44
C GLU A 203 1.07 -5.92 12.11
N ARG A 204 1.04 -7.19 12.52
CA ARG A 204 -0.07 -7.75 13.29
C ARG A 204 -0.31 -6.98 14.60
N TYR A 205 0.76 -6.70 15.35
CA TYR A 205 0.66 -6.00 16.63
C TYR A 205 0.05 -4.60 16.50
N ILE A 206 0.51 -3.79 15.54
CA ILE A 206 -0.02 -2.43 15.38
C ILE A 206 -1.49 -2.45 14.96
N SER A 207 -1.89 -3.37 14.07
CA SER A 207 -3.26 -3.50 13.60
C SER A 207 -4.18 -4.01 14.71
N ASP A 208 -3.78 -5.04 15.45
CA ASP A 208 -4.58 -5.61 16.54
C ASP A 208 -4.80 -4.58 17.67
N GLN A 209 -3.75 -3.83 18.04
CA GLN A 209 -3.84 -2.77 19.06
C GLN A 209 -4.76 -1.63 18.63
N ALA A 210 -4.67 -1.20 17.37
CA ALA A 210 -5.53 -0.17 16.82
C ALA A 210 -7.00 -0.62 16.77
N LEU A 211 -7.26 -1.83 16.27
CA LEU A 211 -8.60 -2.41 16.21
C LEU A 211 -9.21 -2.57 17.60
N ALA A 212 -8.42 -2.98 18.60
CA ALA A 212 -8.87 -3.08 19.99
C ALA A 212 -9.28 -1.73 20.59
N LYS A 213 -8.65 -0.62 20.16
CA LYS A 213 -9.05 0.75 20.52
C LYS A 213 -10.25 1.26 19.72
N GLY A 214 -10.79 0.47 18.80
CA GLY A 214 -11.87 0.88 17.89
C GLY A 214 -11.40 1.80 16.77
N TRP A 215 -10.10 1.84 16.47
CA TRP A 215 -9.58 2.59 15.33
C TRP A 215 -10.23 2.11 14.03
N ARG A 216 -10.46 3.05 13.12
CA ARG A 216 -10.96 2.80 11.77
C ARG A 216 -10.24 3.74 10.82
N PRO A 217 -10.00 3.32 9.56
CA PRO A 217 -9.47 4.21 8.54
C PRO A 217 -10.33 5.46 8.41
N ASP A 218 -9.71 6.63 8.31
CA ASP A 218 -10.44 7.86 8.05
C ASP A 218 -10.98 7.87 6.62
N LEU A 219 -12.30 7.98 6.48
CA LEU A 219 -13.01 8.07 5.20
C LEU A 219 -13.60 9.46 4.98
N SER A 220 -13.27 10.46 5.80
CA SER A 220 -13.80 11.83 5.72
C SER A 220 -13.53 12.49 4.37
N HIS A 221 -12.43 12.13 3.71
CA HIS A 221 -12.04 12.62 2.40
C HIS A 221 -12.75 11.91 1.23
N VAL A 222 -13.58 10.90 1.51
CA VAL A 222 -14.30 10.12 0.50
C VAL A 222 -15.63 10.80 0.17
N THR A 223 -15.70 11.41 -1.01
CA THR A 223 -16.97 11.95 -1.53
C THR A 223 -17.86 10.81 -2.01
N LYS A 224 -19.01 10.63 -1.35
CA LYS A 224 -20.02 9.68 -1.81
C LYS A 224 -20.53 10.11 -3.19
N VAL A 225 -20.51 9.18 -4.14
CA VAL A 225 -21.08 9.37 -5.46
C VAL A 225 -22.33 8.53 -5.60
N ASP A 226 -23.40 9.07 -6.20
CA ASP A 226 -24.69 8.39 -6.42
C ASP A 226 -24.62 7.39 -7.61
N SER A 227 -23.48 6.71 -7.74
CA SER A 227 -23.20 5.72 -8.78
C SER A 227 -23.41 4.33 -8.21
N GLY A 228 -24.33 3.56 -8.78
CA GLY A 228 -24.57 2.18 -8.37
C GLY A 228 -23.50 1.24 -8.92
N TRP A 229 -22.61 0.74 -8.06
CA TRP A 229 -21.72 -0.37 -8.35
C TRP A 229 -22.12 -1.59 -7.53
N ARG A 230 -22.00 -2.79 -8.10
CA ARG A 230 -22.28 -4.06 -7.43
C ARG A 230 -21.03 -4.92 -7.49
N LEU A 231 -20.49 -5.29 -6.34
CA LEU A 231 -19.48 -6.33 -6.22
C LEU A 231 -20.19 -7.69 -6.27
N SER A 232 -19.80 -8.57 -7.18
CA SER A 232 -20.24 -9.97 -7.21
C SER A 232 -19.24 -10.83 -6.44
N GLY A 233 -19.58 -11.18 -5.20
CA GLY A 233 -18.76 -12.01 -4.31
C GLY A 233 -19.07 -11.75 -2.84
N GLN A 234 -18.82 -12.72 -1.95
CA GLN A 234 -18.92 -12.50 -0.50
C GLN A 234 -17.68 -11.74 -0.02
N ALA A 235 -17.69 -10.41 -0.14
CA ALA A 235 -16.97 -9.59 0.83
C ALA A 235 -17.85 -9.48 2.07
N ARG A 236 -17.32 -9.80 3.27
CA ARG A 236 -18.03 -9.50 4.53
C ARG A 236 -18.47 -8.03 4.49
N GLN A 237 -19.71 -7.75 4.90
CA GLN A 237 -20.22 -6.38 4.97
C GLN A 237 -19.23 -5.50 5.72
N GLY A 238 -18.72 -4.43 5.10
CA GLY A 238 -17.79 -3.48 5.71
C GLY A 238 -16.33 -3.52 5.23
N TRP A 239 -15.98 -4.35 4.23
CA TRP A 239 -14.64 -4.29 3.63
C TRP A 239 -14.54 -3.12 2.64
N PRO A 240 -13.65 -2.12 2.88
CA PRO A 240 -13.40 -1.06 1.92
C PRO A 240 -12.60 -1.65 0.75
N VAL A 241 -13.27 -1.83 -0.40
CA VAL A 241 -12.58 -2.05 -1.66
C VAL A 241 -12.00 -0.70 -2.10
N ARG A 242 -10.73 -0.44 -1.78
CA ARG A 242 -9.94 0.59 -2.47
C ARG A 242 -9.66 0.08 -3.89
N MET A 243 -10.42 0.55 -4.87
CA MET A 243 -9.92 0.61 -6.24
C MET A 243 -9.10 1.90 -6.36
N PHE A 244 -7.80 1.77 -6.60
CA PHE A 244 -6.94 2.86 -7.06
C PHE A 244 -7.42 3.38 -8.42
#